data_AF-A0A1L3GPT1-F1
#
_entry.id   AF-A0A1L3GPT1-F1
#
_cell.length_a   1.000
_cell.length_b   1.000
_cell.length_c   1.000
_cell.angle_alpha   90.00
_cell.angle_beta   90.00
_cell.angle_gamma   90.00
#
_symmetry.space_group_name_H-M   'P 1'
#
loop_
_entity.id
_entity.type
_entity.pdbx_description
1 polymer ?
#
loop_
_entity_poly.entity_id
_entity_poly.type
_entity_poly.pdbx_seq_one_letter_code
_entity_poly.pdbx_strand_id
1 'polypeptide(L)'
;MLCLALLLAGLLASPHTSHSEIHSYEDEHGTDIFVDDAYLSPTERQDLQKKVLESEKAKRKSLTTSVKVYGNQVVVPVEISDGQRQVSARLLLDTGASQTVFHHHVVAPLRTKHLGKGWSRLAGGQLIPTDRVRLEVLTVGPYTWEAPAVSLIELSGPDAPFDGLLGMDFLRQHQYRIDFQQQVIHWQSSN
;
A
#
# COMPACT_ATOMS: atom_id res chain seq x y z
N MET A 1 52.34 -50.39 -29.86
CA MET A 1 52.49 -49.67 -28.58
C MET A 1 51.67 -48.39 -28.67
N LEU A 2 50.45 -48.40 -28.15
CA LEU A 2 49.96 -47.58 -27.01
C LEU A 2 50.12 -46.06 -27.23
N CYS A 3 49.03 -45.37 -27.62
CA CYS A 3 48.18 -44.50 -26.79
C CYS A 3 48.86 -43.20 -26.32
N LEU A 4 48.31 -42.04 -26.72
CA LEU A 4 47.56 -41.12 -25.84
C LEU A 4 47.44 -39.73 -26.50
N ALA A 5 46.22 -39.30 -26.83
CA ALA A 5 45.85 -37.88 -26.83
C ALA A 5 44.33 -37.75 -26.74
N LEU A 6 43.85 -37.39 -25.55
CA LEU A 6 42.47 -37.02 -25.26
C LEU A 6 42.11 -35.72 -25.97
N LEU A 7 41.01 -35.71 -26.73
CA LEU A 7 40.34 -34.49 -27.18
C LEU A 7 39.07 -34.29 -26.35
N LEU A 8 39.06 -33.13 -25.69
CA LEU A 8 38.09 -32.64 -24.72
C LEU A 8 36.67 -32.57 -25.32
N ALA A 9 35.70 -33.10 -24.58
CA ALA A 9 34.28 -33.05 -24.90
C ALA A 9 33.76 -31.60 -24.88
N GLY A 10 33.29 -31.10 -26.02
CA GLY A 10 32.46 -29.92 -26.09
C GLY A 10 31.04 -30.26 -25.67
N LEU A 11 30.67 -29.95 -24.43
CA LEU A 11 29.25 -29.81 -24.05
C LEU A 11 28.73 -28.53 -24.69
N LEU A 12 28.12 -28.67 -25.88
CA LEU A 12 27.26 -27.63 -26.43
C LEU A 12 26.01 -27.55 -25.54
N ALA A 13 25.87 -26.44 -24.83
CA ALA A 13 24.60 -26.06 -24.24
C ALA A 13 23.61 -25.84 -25.39
N SER A 14 22.69 -26.79 -25.59
CA SER A 14 21.58 -26.61 -26.51
C SER A 14 20.70 -25.48 -25.99
N PRO A 15 20.45 -24.40 -26.76
CA PRO A 15 19.45 -23.42 -26.38
C PRO A 15 18.09 -24.11 -26.37
N HIS A 16 17.37 -24.02 -25.25
CA HIS A 16 15.96 -24.38 -25.23
C HIS A 16 15.23 -23.46 -26.20
N THR A 17 14.88 -23.97 -27.37
CA THR A 17 13.91 -23.34 -28.25
C THR A 17 12.55 -23.45 -27.57
N SER A 18 12.06 -22.34 -27.00
CA SER A 18 10.64 -22.23 -26.65
C SER A 18 9.88 -22.17 -27.97
N HIS A 19 9.41 -23.32 -28.46
CA HIS A 19 8.52 -23.38 -29.60
C HIS A 19 7.16 -22.83 -29.16
N SER A 20 6.78 -21.65 -29.68
CA SER A 20 5.40 -21.16 -29.64
C SER A 20 4.64 -21.85 -30.78
N GLU A 21 3.79 -22.83 -30.48
CA GLU A 21 2.91 -23.43 -31.49
C GLU A 21 1.64 -22.56 -31.60
N ILE A 22 1.43 -21.98 -32.78
CA ILE A 22 0.19 -21.23 -33.06
C ILE A 22 -0.91 -22.25 -33.37
N HIS A 23 -1.89 -22.33 -32.49
CA HIS A 23 -3.10 -23.13 -32.65
C HIS A 23 -4.22 -22.29 -33.28
N SER A 24 -5.10 -22.91 -34.08
CA SER A 24 -6.27 -22.24 -34.63
C SER A 24 -7.55 -23.05 -34.37
N TYR A 25 -8.67 -22.36 -34.24
CA TYR A 25 -9.99 -22.96 -34.18
C TYR A 25 -11.01 -22.01 -34.82
N GLU A 26 -12.11 -22.56 -35.33
CA GLU A 26 -13.23 -21.81 -35.90
C GLU A 26 -14.25 -21.51 -34.79
N ASP A 27 -14.65 -20.25 -34.64
CA ASP A 27 -15.64 -19.84 -33.64
C ASP A 27 -17.11 -20.07 -34.09
N GLU A 28 -18.08 -19.77 -33.23
CA GLU A 28 -19.52 -19.95 -33.54
C GLU A 28 -20.02 -19.12 -34.74
N HIS A 29 -19.23 -18.15 -35.20
CA HIS A 29 -19.54 -17.29 -36.35
C HIS A 29 -18.75 -17.70 -37.61
N GLY A 30 -17.99 -18.79 -37.56
CA GLY A 30 -17.17 -19.26 -38.67
C GLY A 30 -15.85 -18.52 -38.82
N THR A 31 -15.36 -17.85 -37.77
CA THR A 31 -14.12 -17.08 -37.80
C THR A 31 -12.95 -17.91 -37.28
N ASP A 32 -11.87 -18.04 -38.06
CA ASP A 32 -10.64 -18.67 -37.62
C ASP A 32 -9.89 -17.77 -36.61
N ILE A 33 -9.71 -18.27 -35.39
CA ILE A 33 -9.00 -17.59 -34.30
C ILE A 33 -7.68 -18.31 -34.03
N PHE A 34 -6.58 -17.56 -34.10
CA PHE A 34 -5.23 -18.06 -33.83
C PHE A 34 -4.83 -17.74 -32.38
N VAL A 35 -4.27 -18.71 -31.66
CA VAL A 35 -3.82 -18.58 -30.27
C VAL A 35 -2.52 -19.31 -30.01
N ASP A 36 -1.78 -18.81 -29.03
CA ASP A 36 -0.50 -19.37 -28.60
C ASP A 36 -0.65 -20.49 -27.55
N ASP A 37 -1.83 -20.61 -26.93
CA ASP A 37 -2.14 -21.63 -25.91
C ASP A 37 -3.31 -22.53 -26.37
N ALA A 38 -3.00 -23.78 -26.75
CA ALA A 38 -3.96 -24.77 -27.26
C ALA A 38 -5.03 -25.22 -26.25
N TYR A 39 -4.77 -25.05 -24.96
CA TYR A 39 -5.44 -25.81 -23.90
C TYR A 39 -6.74 -25.19 -23.39
N LEU A 40 -7.15 -24.02 -23.89
CA LEU A 40 -8.38 -23.36 -23.47
C LEU A 40 -9.32 -23.13 -24.66
N SER A 41 -10.54 -23.65 -24.55
CA SER A 41 -11.65 -23.29 -25.44
C SER A 41 -11.98 -21.79 -25.36
N PRO A 42 -12.77 -21.24 -26.31
CA PRO A 42 -13.10 -19.81 -26.34
C PRO A 42 -13.85 -19.37 -25.08
N THR A 43 -14.79 -20.20 -24.63
CA THR A 43 -15.57 -19.98 -23.41
C THR A 43 -14.68 -20.01 -22.17
N GLU A 44 -13.77 -20.99 -22.06
CA GLU A 44 -12.82 -21.05 -20.93
C GLU A 44 -11.89 -19.83 -20.89
N ARG A 45 -11.50 -19.29 -22.05
CA ARG A 45 -10.75 -18.04 -22.14
C ARG A 45 -11.55 -16.83 -21.68
N GLN A 46 -12.80 -16.70 -22.11
CA GLN A 46 -13.68 -15.60 -21.67
C GLN A 46 -13.90 -15.65 -20.15
N ASP A 47 -14.16 -16.84 -19.60
CA ASP A 47 -14.33 -17.04 -18.17
C ASP A 47 -13.05 -16.72 -17.39
N LEU A 48 -11.88 -17.12 -17.90
CA LEU A 48 -10.60 -16.80 -17.30
C LEU A 48 -10.34 -15.28 -17.30
N GLN A 49 -10.57 -14.60 -18.43
CA GLN A 49 -10.44 -13.14 -18.52
C GLN A 49 -11.39 -12.43 -17.54
N LYS A 50 -12.64 -12.90 -17.43
CA LYS A 50 -13.61 -12.36 -16.48
C LYS A 50 -13.13 -12.55 -15.03
N LYS A 51 -12.66 -13.75 -14.68
CA LYS A 51 -12.09 -14.05 -13.35
C LYS A 51 -10.88 -13.17 -13.05
N VAL A 52 -9.97 -12.99 -14.00
CA VAL A 52 -8.80 -12.11 -13.84
C VAL A 52 -9.27 -10.67 -13.58
N LEU A 53 -10.18 -10.14 -14.40
CA LEU A 53 -10.71 -8.79 -14.24
C LEU A 53 -11.44 -8.60 -12.89
N GLU A 54 -12.23 -9.57 -12.46
CA GLU A 54 -12.90 -9.56 -11.16
C GLU A 54 -11.88 -9.57 -10.01
N SER A 55 -10.83 -10.39 -10.12
CA SER A 55 -9.74 -10.44 -9.14
C SER A 55 -8.96 -9.13 -9.06
N GLU A 56 -8.69 -8.49 -10.20
CA GLU A 56 -8.01 -7.19 -10.25
C GLU A 56 -8.88 -6.07 -9.68
N LYS A 57 -10.18 -6.07 -9.99
CA LYS A 57 -11.13 -5.13 -9.39
C LYS A 57 -11.21 -5.33 -7.88
N ALA A 58 -11.29 -6.57 -7.41
CA ALA A 58 -11.31 -6.88 -5.98
C ALA A 58 -10.01 -6.40 -5.30
N LYS A 59 -8.85 -6.66 -5.91
CA LYS A 59 -7.54 -6.18 -5.43
C LYS A 59 -7.46 -4.66 -5.40
N ARG A 60 -7.95 -3.97 -6.43
CA ARG A 60 -7.97 -2.50 -6.45
C ARG A 60 -8.88 -1.94 -5.36
N LYS A 61 -10.04 -2.56 -5.16
CA LYS A 61 -11.00 -2.18 -4.13
C LYS A 61 -10.43 -2.40 -2.72
N SER A 62 -9.70 -3.49 -2.48
CA SER A 62 -9.05 -3.73 -1.19
C SER A 62 -7.91 -2.75 -0.91
N LEU A 63 -7.26 -2.22 -1.95
CA LEU A 63 -6.21 -1.20 -1.86
C LEU A 63 -6.73 0.24 -2.00
N THR A 64 -8.00 0.48 -1.68
CA THR A 64 -8.58 1.83 -1.73
C THR A 64 -9.10 2.25 -0.37
N THR A 65 -8.91 3.52 -0.02
CA THR A 65 -9.42 4.11 1.23
C THR A 65 -10.19 5.38 0.93
N SER A 66 -11.45 5.43 1.35
CA SER A 66 -12.26 6.64 1.28
C SER A 66 -11.71 7.69 2.24
N VAL A 67 -11.62 8.93 1.76
CA VAL A 67 -11.09 10.08 2.51
C VAL A 67 -12.07 11.25 2.43
N LYS A 68 -11.86 12.27 3.26
CA LYS A 68 -12.55 13.56 3.10
C LYS A 68 -11.58 14.58 2.54
N VAL A 69 -11.99 15.31 1.52
CA VAL A 69 -11.18 16.37 0.91
C VAL A 69 -11.81 17.73 1.23
N TYR A 70 -11.05 18.62 1.87
CA TYR A 70 -11.42 20.01 2.16
C TYR A 70 -10.43 20.95 1.47
N GLY A 71 -10.78 21.46 0.29
CA GLY A 71 -9.85 22.23 -0.53
C GLY A 71 -8.64 21.38 -0.94
N ASN A 72 -7.45 21.75 -0.47
CA ASN A 72 -6.21 20.99 -0.69
C ASN A 72 -5.86 20.02 0.45
N GLN A 73 -6.71 19.90 1.47
CA GLN A 73 -6.48 19.03 2.62
C GLN A 73 -7.15 17.69 2.42
N VAL A 74 -6.39 16.61 2.62
CA VAL A 74 -6.90 15.24 2.54
C VAL A 74 -6.89 14.63 3.93
N VAL A 75 -8.08 14.36 4.46
CA VAL A 75 -8.28 13.81 5.80
C VAL A 75 -8.54 12.31 5.70
N VAL A 76 -7.63 11.54 6.27
CA VAL A 76 -7.56 10.07 6.20
C VAL A 76 -8.10 9.47 7.50
N PRO A 77 -9.13 8.60 7.44
CA PRO A 77 -9.55 7.86 8.62
C PRO A 77 -8.48 6.82 8.99
N VAL A 78 -8.22 6.71 10.29
CA VAL A 78 -7.28 5.74 10.86
C VAL A 78 -7.90 5.09 12.09
N GLU A 79 -7.43 3.88 12.40
CA GLU A 79 -7.82 3.13 13.59
C GLU A 79 -6.58 2.86 14.43
N ILE A 80 -6.68 3.05 15.74
CA ILE A 80 -5.59 2.80 16.69
C ILE A 80 -6.09 1.78 17.70
N SER A 81 -5.30 0.74 17.95
CA SER A 81 -5.65 -0.34 18.89
C SER A 81 -4.50 -0.64 19.85
N ASP A 82 -4.85 -0.98 21.09
CA ASP A 82 -3.96 -1.51 22.13
C ASP A 82 -4.30 -2.96 22.54
N GLY A 83 -5.01 -3.68 21.64
CA GLY A 83 -5.51 -5.03 21.87
C GLY A 83 -6.71 -5.13 22.81
N GLN A 84 -7.01 -4.10 23.62
CA GLN A 84 -8.17 -4.06 24.51
C GLN A 84 -9.20 -3.01 24.10
N ARG A 85 -8.73 -1.89 23.56
CA ARG A 85 -9.50 -0.73 23.13
C ARG A 85 -9.09 -0.37 21.72
N GLN A 86 -10.05 0.22 21.02
CA GLN A 86 -9.88 0.75 19.69
C GLN A 86 -10.47 2.15 19.64
N VAL A 87 -9.75 3.07 19.01
CA VAL A 87 -10.20 4.44 18.78
C VAL A 87 -10.04 4.78 17.30
N SER A 88 -11.08 5.38 16.73
CA SER A 88 -11.05 5.98 15.39
C SER A 88 -10.51 7.40 15.48
N ALA A 89 -9.67 7.78 14.55
CA ALA A 89 -9.17 9.14 14.40
C ALA A 89 -9.13 9.56 12.92
N ARG A 90 -8.99 10.85 12.67
CA ARG A 90 -8.90 11.42 11.32
C ARG A 90 -7.62 12.23 11.23
N LEU A 91 -6.70 11.82 10.38
CA LEU A 91 -5.41 12.51 10.23
C LEU A 91 -5.36 13.30 8.93
N LEU A 92 -4.80 14.50 8.98
CA LEU A 92 -4.44 15.22 7.77
C LEU A 92 -3.22 14.55 7.12
N LEU A 93 -3.33 14.13 5.86
CA LEU A 93 -2.19 13.69 5.07
C LEU A 93 -1.24 14.88 4.86
N ASP A 94 -0.05 14.83 5.46
CA ASP A 94 0.90 15.94 5.47
C ASP A 94 2.30 15.46 5.04
N THR A 95 2.66 15.75 3.79
CA THR A 95 3.99 15.44 3.23
C THR A 95 5.09 16.34 3.77
N GLY A 96 4.75 17.45 4.45
CA GLY A 96 5.70 18.32 5.14
C GLY A 96 6.03 17.87 6.56
N ALA A 97 5.22 16.98 7.15
CA ALA A 97 5.48 16.40 8.46
C ALA A 97 6.43 15.20 8.35
N SER A 98 7.56 15.23 9.06
CA SER A 98 8.51 14.10 9.07
C SER A 98 8.03 12.93 9.94
N GLN A 99 7.15 13.18 10.90
CA GLN A 99 6.59 12.20 11.82
C GLN A 99 5.07 12.25 11.80
N THR A 100 4.43 11.12 12.08
CA THR A 100 3.00 11.04 12.36
C THR A 100 2.72 11.60 13.75
N VAL A 101 1.72 12.47 13.83
CA VAL A 101 1.41 13.27 15.02
C VAL A 101 -0.05 13.12 15.40
N PHE A 102 -0.34 12.99 16.69
CA PHE A 102 -1.70 12.98 17.23
C PHE A 102 -1.90 14.09 18.26
N HIS A 103 -3.12 14.59 18.38
CA HIS A 103 -3.52 15.31 19.58
C HIS A 103 -3.54 14.35 20.77
N HIS A 104 -3.05 14.81 21.93
CA HIS A 104 -2.91 13.95 23.10
C HIS A 104 -4.23 13.26 23.51
N HIS A 105 -5.36 13.96 23.43
CA HIS A 105 -6.66 13.42 23.86
C HIS A 105 -7.13 12.22 23.01
N VAL A 106 -6.65 12.09 21.77
CA VAL A 106 -7.05 11.03 20.82
C VAL A 106 -6.54 9.68 21.30
N VAL A 107 -5.30 9.64 21.77
CA VAL A 107 -4.64 8.41 22.24
C VAL A 107 -4.75 8.20 23.74
N ALA A 108 -5.24 9.18 24.49
CA ALA A 108 -5.38 9.11 25.95
C ALA A 108 -6.21 7.90 26.45
N PRO A 109 -7.25 7.42 25.74
CA PRO A 109 -7.98 6.22 26.14
C PRO A 109 -7.18 4.92 25.96
N LEU A 110 -6.07 4.93 25.23
CA LEU A 110 -5.29 3.73 24.91
C LEU A 110 -4.10 3.55 25.84
N ARG A 111 -3.70 2.29 26.02
CA ARG A 111 -2.42 1.92 26.60
C ARG A 111 -1.33 2.22 25.58
N THR A 112 -0.41 3.09 25.94
CA THR A 112 0.75 3.45 25.13
C THR A 112 2.02 3.36 25.96
N LYS A 113 3.16 3.09 25.32
CA LYS A 113 4.46 3.14 25.97
C LYS A 113 5.08 4.51 25.76
N HIS A 114 5.25 5.28 26.83
CA HIS A 114 5.97 6.55 26.75
C HIS A 114 7.45 6.32 26.38
N LEU A 115 7.94 7.07 25.39
CA LEU A 115 9.32 7.00 24.90
C LEU A 115 10.16 8.21 25.36
N GLY A 116 9.51 9.28 25.82
CA GLY A 116 10.16 10.48 26.31
C GLY A 116 9.55 11.76 25.74
N LYS A 117 10.17 12.89 26.09
CA LYS A 117 9.82 14.22 25.58
C LYS A 117 10.73 14.62 24.43
N GLY A 118 10.27 15.54 23.59
CA GLY A 118 11.00 16.04 22.45
C GLY A 118 10.51 17.42 22.01
N TRP A 119 10.99 17.84 20.85
CA TRP A 119 10.62 19.09 20.22
C TRP A 119 10.29 18.84 18.76
N SER A 120 9.25 19.52 18.27
CA SER A 120 8.89 19.54 16.85
C SER A 120 9.03 20.96 16.31
N ARG A 121 9.56 21.06 15.09
CA ARG A 121 9.70 22.33 14.37
C ARG A 121 8.55 22.47 13.38
N LEU A 122 7.74 23.50 13.57
CA LEU A 122 6.66 23.87 12.66
C LEU A 122 7.23 24.49 11.37
N ALA A 123 6.40 24.57 10.33
CA ALA A 123 6.78 25.16 9.04
C ALA A 123 7.31 26.61 9.17
N GLY A 124 6.77 27.39 10.12
CA GLY A 124 7.24 28.74 10.44
C GLY A 124 8.55 28.81 11.26
N GLY A 125 9.20 27.68 11.53
CA GLY A 125 10.44 27.59 12.31
C GLY A 125 10.26 27.53 13.82
N GLN A 126 9.05 27.78 14.33
CA GLN A 126 8.72 27.68 15.75
C GLN A 126 8.96 26.25 16.26
N LEU A 127 9.59 26.13 17.43
CA LEU A 127 9.73 24.88 18.16
C LEU A 127 8.60 24.74 19.17
N ILE A 128 7.94 23.58 19.18
CA ILE A 128 6.93 23.21 20.17
C ILE A 128 7.36 21.96 20.93
N PRO A 129 7.07 21.87 22.23
CA PRO A 129 7.31 20.65 23.00
C PRO A 129 6.35 19.55 22.51
N THR A 130 6.84 18.32 22.48
CA THR A 130 6.06 17.14 22.08
C THR A 130 6.37 15.98 22.99
N ASP A 131 5.39 15.12 23.26
CA ASP A 131 5.67 13.80 23.82
C ASP A 131 5.87 12.79 22.70
N ARG A 132 6.64 11.74 22.97
CA ARG A 132 6.77 10.60 22.08
C ARG A 132 6.23 9.37 22.78
N VAL A 133 5.39 8.64 22.07
CA VAL A 133 4.83 7.37 22.54
C VAL A 133 4.95 6.30 21.48
N ARG A 134 4.92 5.05 21.92
CA ARG A 134 4.74 3.89 21.06
C ARG A 134 3.32 3.37 21.21
N LEU A 135 2.60 3.33 20.09
CA LEU A 135 1.31 2.67 19.97
C LEU A 135 1.52 1.16 19.82
N GLU A 136 0.49 0.35 20.02
CA GLU A 136 0.60 -1.07 19.69
C GLU A 136 0.31 -1.30 18.21
N VAL A 137 -0.82 -0.79 17.71
CA VAL A 137 -1.21 -0.91 16.30
C VAL A 137 -1.84 0.39 15.80
N LEU A 138 -1.44 0.83 14.61
CA LEU A 138 -2.09 1.90 13.83
C LEU A 138 -2.45 1.36 12.45
N THR A 139 -3.73 1.37 12.10
CA THR A 139 -4.23 0.97 10.78
C THR A 139 -4.59 2.19 9.96
N VAL A 140 -4.03 2.26 8.75
CA VAL A 140 -4.27 3.32 7.78
C VAL A 140 -4.62 2.66 6.45
N GLY A 141 -5.90 2.72 6.07
CA GLY A 141 -6.38 2.02 4.89
C GLY A 141 -6.11 0.51 4.97
N PRO A 142 -5.49 -0.11 3.95
CA PRO A 142 -5.19 -1.55 3.96
C PRO A 142 -3.95 -1.91 4.79
N TYR A 143 -3.23 -0.94 5.35
CA TYR A 143 -1.96 -1.18 6.03
C TYR A 143 -2.12 -1.15 7.54
N THR A 144 -1.55 -2.17 8.17
CA THR A 144 -1.39 -2.26 9.62
C THR A 144 0.05 -1.95 9.96
N TRP A 145 0.26 -0.89 10.75
CA TRP A 145 1.56 -0.48 11.23
C TRP A 145 1.72 -0.90 12.70
N GLU A 146 2.57 -1.91 12.93
CA GLU A 146 2.83 -2.45 14.26
C GLU A 146 3.89 -1.64 15.02
N ALA A 147 3.63 -1.44 16.31
CA ALA A 147 4.49 -0.77 17.27
C ALA A 147 5.06 0.61 16.84
N PRO A 148 4.30 1.48 16.15
CA PRO A 148 4.83 2.73 15.62
C PRO A 148 5.16 3.72 16.74
N ALA A 149 6.25 4.47 16.55
CA ALA A 149 6.60 5.60 17.40
C ALA A 149 6.01 6.88 16.82
N VAL A 150 5.10 7.52 17.55
CA VAL A 150 4.38 8.73 17.11
C VAL A 150 4.65 9.89 18.07
N SER A 151 4.43 11.11 17.58
CA SER A 151 4.52 12.32 18.39
C SER A 151 3.14 12.75 18.88
N LEU A 152 3.05 13.24 20.10
CA LEU A 152 1.84 13.80 20.70
C LEU A 152 2.03 15.29 20.94
N ILE A 153 1.00 16.06 20.60
CA ILE A 153 0.99 17.51 20.80
C ILE A 153 -0.27 17.93 21.54
N GLU A 154 -0.13 19.00 22.32
CA GLU A 154 -1.25 19.78 22.84
C GLU A 154 -1.44 20.99 21.92
N LEU A 155 -2.39 20.93 20.99
CA LEU A 155 -2.84 22.15 20.31
C LEU A 155 -3.96 22.79 21.10
N SER A 156 -3.77 24.07 21.39
CA SER A 156 -4.83 24.99 21.85
C SER A 156 -5.27 25.81 20.64
N GLY A 157 -6.44 25.52 20.07
CA GLY A 157 -6.98 26.21 18.90
C GLY A 157 -8.38 25.70 18.52
N PRO A 158 -9.13 26.44 17.68
CA PRO A 158 -10.49 26.04 17.28
C PRO A 158 -10.47 24.64 16.66
N ASP A 159 -11.57 23.89 16.85
CA ASP A 159 -11.74 22.49 16.43
C ASP A 159 -11.19 22.25 15.02
N ALA A 160 -9.93 21.81 14.93
CA ALA A 160 -9.36 21.40 13.67
C ALA A 160 -10.18 20.20 13.18
N PRO A 161 -10.52 20.11 11.88
CA PRO A 161 -11.37 19.04 11.37
C PRO A 161 -10.69 17.66 11.37
N PHE A 162 -9.50 17.56 11.97
CA PHE A 162 -8.63 16.39 12.08
C PHE A 162 -7.96 16.34 13.46
N ASP A 163 -7.58 15.13 13.82
CA ASP A 163 -7.08 14.68 15.12
C ASP A 163 -5.54 14.61 15.17
N GLY A 164 -4.88 15.02 14.08
CA GLY A 164 -3.43 15.01 13.93
C GLY A 164 -2.95 15.03 12.47
N LEU A 165 -1.70 14.65 12.27
CA LEU A 165 -1.01 14.62 10.96
C LEU A 165 -0.52 13.21 10.67
N LEU A 166 -0.78 12.71 9.46
CA LEU A 166 -0.17 11.50 8.92
C LEU A 166 1.08 11.90 8.15
N GLY A 167 2.24 11.57 8.71
CA GLY A 167 3.53 12.08 8.26
C GLY A 167 4.30 11.15 7.34
N MET A 168 5.46 11.62 6.92
CA MET A 168 6.37 10.94 5.99
C MET A 168 7.01 9.68 6.57
N ASP A 169 6.96 9.43 7.87
CA ASP A 169 7.37 8.15 8.47
C ASP A 169 6.48 6.99 8.00
N PHE A 170 5.18 7.22 7.84
CA PHE A 170 4.25 6.30 7.20
C PHE A 170 4.20 6.48 5.68
N LEU A 171 3.99 7.71 5.20
CA LEU A 171 3.67 7.98 3.79
C LEU A 171 4.78 7.57 2.82
N ARG A 172 6.05 7.63 3.22
CA ARG A 172 7.17 7.25 2.35
C ARG A 172 7.27 5.74 2.12
N GLN A 173 6.68 4.94 3.01
CA GLN A 173 6.74 3.47 2.95
C GLN A 173 5.61 2.88 2.10
N HIS A 174 4.57 3.68 1.84
CA HIS A 174 3.36 3.24 1.17
C HIS A 174 3.15 4.12 -0.06
N GLN A 175 3.31 3.57 -1.26
CA GLN A 175 3.06 4.36 -2.47
C GLN A 175 1.55 4.57 -2.64
N TYR A 176 1.16 5.80 -2.99
CA TYR A 176 -0.25 6.16 -3.11
C TYR A 176 -0.51 7.16 -4.23
N ARG A 177 -1.75 7.18 -4.72
CA ARG A 177 -2.33 8.23 -5.56
C ARG A 177 -3.63 8.71 -4.95
N ILE A 178 -3.82 10.02 -4.87
CA ILE A 178 -5.08 10.62 -4.42
C ILE A 178 -5.97 10.88 -5.64
N ASP A 179 -7.21 10.45 -5.57
CA ASP A 179 -8.28 10.86 -6.47
C ASP A 179 -9.17 11.88 -5.76
N PHE A 180 -8.99 13.16 -6.08
CA PHE A 180 -9.72 14.26 -5.45
C PHE A 180 -11.21 14.29 -5.82
N GLN A 181 -11.57 13.81 -7.01
CA GLN A 181 -12.97 13.78 -7.46
C GLN A 181 -13.74 12.67 -6.77
N GLN A 182 -13.15 11.47 -6.70
CA GLN A 182 -13.75 10.32 -6.04
C GLN A 182 -13.56 10.33 -4.52
N GLN A 183 -12.72 11.23 -4.00
CA GLN A 183 -12.33 11.32 -2.59
C GLN A 183 -11.81 9.99 -2.05
N VAL A 184 -10.86 9.39 -2.79
CA VAL A 184 -10.21 8.14 -2.39
C VAL A 184 -8.69 8.24 -2.50
N ILE A 185 -8.00 7.50 -1.64
CA ILE A 185 -6.60 7.15 -1.83
C ILE A 185 -6.55 5.76 -2.45
N HIS A 186 -5.85 5.64 -3.57
CA HIS A 186 -5.42 4.37 -4.13
C HIS A 186 -4.02 4.05 -3.64
N TRP A 187 -3.91 2.98 -2.86
CA TRP A 187 -2.66 2.45 -2.38
C TRP A 187 -2.07 1.48 -3.41
N GLN A 188 -0.75 1.38 -3.47
CA GLN A 188 -0.06 0.39 -4.30
C GLN A 188 0.40 -0.76 -3.43
N SER A 189 0.19 -2.00 -3.90
CA SER A 189 0.67 -3.19 -3.18
C SER A 189 2.17 -3.04 -2.92
N SER A 190 2.57 -3.18 -1.66
CA SER A 190 3.98 -3.34 -1.33
C SER A 190 4.45 -4.64 -1.98
N ASN A 191 5.53 -4.59 -2.77
CA ASN A 191 6.21 -5.77 -3.31
C ASN A 191 7.00 -6.49 -2.23
#